data_AF-A0A2E3F834-F1
#
_entry.id   AF-A0A2E3F834-F1
#
_cell.length_a   1.000
_cell.length_b   1.000
_cell.length_c   1.000
_cell.angle_alpha   90.00
_cell.angle_beta   90.00
_cell.angle_gamma   90.00
#
_symmetry.space_group_name_H-M   'P 1'
#
loop_
_entity.id
_entity.type
_entity.pdbx_description
1 polymer ?
#
loop_
_entity_poly.entity_id
_entity_poly.type
_entity_poly.pdbx_seq_one_letter_code
_entity_poly.pdbx_strand_id
1 'polypeptide(L)' 'MCVFPKDVQCITGKSERYGRQLLSDIKVFLRKEPHQFVTVYEFATYCGLDAEDLYEYLD' A
#
# COMPACT_ATOMS: atom_id res chain seq x y z
N MET A 1 9.40 4.54 3.97
CA MET A 1 9.13 3.09 3.93
C MET A 1 8.11 2.81 2.85
N CYS A 2 8.32 1.79 2.03
CA CYS A 2 7.46 1.43 0.89
C CYS A 2 6.51 0.29 1.29
N VAL A 3 5.36 0.19 0.63
CA VAL A 3 4.38 -0.87 0.83
C VAL A 3 4.43 -1.85 -0.34
N PHE A 4 4.54 -3.13 -0.02
CA PHE A 4 4.54 -4.25 -0.96
C PHE A 4 3.24 -5.06 -0.89
N PRO A 5 2.93 -5.87 -1.92
CA PRO A 5 1.71 -6.67 -1.93
C PRO A 5 1.53 -7.59 -0.72
N LYS A 6 2.64 -8.03 -0.12
CA LYS A 6 2.62 -8.88 1.09
C LYS A 6 2.13 -8.10 2.31
N ASP A 7 2.61 -6.88 2.47
CA ASP A 7 2.19 -5.97 3.53
C ASP A 7 0.70 -5.65 3.40
N VAL A 8 0.22 -5.36 2.18
CA VAL A 8 -1.20 -5.14 1.93
C VAL A 8 -2.04 -6.38 2.30
N GLN A 9 -1.52 -7.58 2.02
CA GLN A 9 -2.17 -8.81 2.47
C GLN A 9 -2.23 -8.90 4.00
N CYS A 10 -1.16 -8.57 4.72
CA CYS A 10 -1.11 -8.56 6.18
C CYS A 10 -2.09 -7.52 6.78
N ILE A 11 -2.08 -6.30 6.24
CA ILE A 11 -2.91 -5.18 6.71
C ILE A 11 -4.41 -5.44 6.45
N THR A 12 -4.77 -5.95 5.27
CA THR A 12 -6.18 -6.02 4.84
C THR A 12 -6.81 -7.41 4.97
N GLY A 13 -6.01 -8.45 5.24
CA GLY A 13 -6.44 -9.85 5.21
C GLY A 13 -6.84 -10.36 3.82
N LYS A 14 -6.62 -9.58 2.76
CA LYS A 14 -6.95 -9.96 1.37
C LYS A 14 -5.81 -10.76 0.73
N SER A 15 -6.10 -11.35 -0.43
CA SER A 15 -5.08 -12.05 -1.21
C SER A 15 -3.97 -11.09 -1.68
N GLU A 16 -2.75 -11.59 -1.84
CA GLU A 16 -1.63 -10.82 -2.39
C GLU A 16 -1.92 -10.30 -3.82
N ARG A 17 -2.75 -11.02 -4.61
CA ARG A 17 -3.23 -10.55 -5.91
C ARG A 17 -4.06 -9.26 -5.77
N TYR A 18 -4.94 -9.20 -4.77
CA TYR A 18 -5.69 -7.98 -4.47
C TYR A 18 -4.72 -6.86 -4.06
N GLY A 19 -3.72 -7.16 -3.24
CA GLY A 19 -2.69 -6.19 -2.86
C GLY A 19 -1.93 -5.59 -4.05
N ARG A 20 -1.56 -6.43 -5.03
CA ARG A 20 -0.96 -5.96 -6.30
C ARG A 20 -1.88 -5.02 -7.07
N GLN A 21 -3.16 -5.36 -7.18
CA GLN A 21 -4.13 -4.52 -7.87
C GLN A 21 -4.30 -3.17 -7.16
N LEU A 22 -4.49 -3.19 -5.84
CA LEU A 22 -4.66 -1.98 -5.04
C LEU A 22 -3.45 -1.04 -5.14
N LEU A 23 -2.22 -1.57 -5.06
CA LEU A 23 -1.02 -0.77 -5.22
C LEU A 23 -0.90 -0.18 -6.64
N SER A 24 -1.34 -0.91 -7.67
CA SER A 24 -1.41 -0.38 -9.04
C SER A 24 -2.41 0.77 -9.14
N ASP A 25 -3.59 0.62 -8.53
CA ASP A 25 -4.63 1.65 -8.52
C ASP A 25 -4.16 2.92 -7.79
N ILE A 26 -3.44 2.76 -6.67
CA ILE A 26 -2.83 3.88 -5.94
C ILE A 26 -1.79 4.60 -6.81
N LYS A 27 -0.91 3.87 -7.52
CA LYS A 27 0.06 4.49 -8.43
C LYS A 27 -0.61 5.30 -9.53
N VAL A 28 -1.69 4.78 -10.11
CA VAL A 28 -2.48 5.47 -11.13
C VAL A 28 -3.13 6.74 -10.55
N PHE A 29 -3.74 6.63 -9.37
CA PHE A 29 -4.38 7.76 -8.66
C PHE A 29 -3.39 8.89 -8.37
N LEU A 30 -2.19 8.54 -7.92
CA LEU A 30 -1.12 9.50 -7.59
C LEU A 30 -0.28 9.92 -8.80
N ARG A 31 -0.61 9.43 -10.01
CA ARG A 31 0.14 9.68 -11.25
C ARG A 31 1.64 9.38 -11.11
N LYS A 32 1.96 8.27 -10.45
CA LYS A 32 3.34 7.83 -10.24
C LYS A 32 3.96 7.28 -11.51
N GLU A 33 5.25 7.52 -11.66
CA GLU A 33 6.06 6.88 -12.68
C GLU A 33 6.24 5.37 -12.38
N PRO A 34 6.45 4.51 -13.39
CA PRO A 34 6.50 3.05 -13.20
C PRO A 34 7.51 2.58 -12.13
N HIS A 35 8.63 3.29 -12.02
CA HIS A 35 9.71 3.00 -11.07
C HIS A 35 9.44 3.52 -9.64
N GLN A 36 8.43 4.38 -9.45
CA GLN A 36 8.11 4.92 -8.14
C GLN A 36 7.31 3.91 -7.33
N PHE A 37 7.65 3.82 -6.04
CA PHE A 37 6.96 2.99 -5.06
C PHE A 37 5.81 3.76 -4.42
N VAL A 38 4.88 3.00 -3.83
CA VAL A 38 3.86 3.54 -2.91
C VAL A 38 4.47 3.51 -1.51
N THR A 39 4.49 4.65 -0.85
CA THR A 39 4.94 4.79 0.54
C THR A 39 3.82 4.40 1.52
N VAL A 40 4.18 4.09 2.77
CA VAL A 40 3.20 3.80 3.82
C VAL A 40 2.19 4.95 4.01
N TYR A 41 2.66 6.20 3.94
CA TYR A 41 1.78 7.37 4.06
C TYR A 41 0.82 7.52 2.88
N GLU A 42 1.28 7.28 1.66
CA GLU A 42 0.44 7.33 0.46
C GLU A 42 -0.64 6.23 0.50
N PHE A 43 -0.26 5.02 0.92
CA PHE A 43 -1.20 3.92 1.11
C PHE A 43 -2.22 4.24 2.22
N ALA A 44 -1.76 4.67 3.40
CA ALA A 44 -2.62 5.02 4.53
C ALA A 44 -3.64 6.11 4.15
N THR A 45 -3.16 7.18 3.51
CA THR A 45 -4.00 8.28 3.02
C THR A 45 -5.05 7.80 2.03
N TYR A 46 -4.66 6.94 1.07
CA TYR A 46 -5.59 6.40 0.07
C TYR A 46 -6.65 5.48 0.69
N CYS A 47 -6.25 4.68 1.67
CA CYS A 47 -7.13 3.72 2.35
C CYS A 47 -7.94 4.33 3.50
N GLY A 48 -7.69 5.59 3.88
CA GLY A 48 -8.32 6.23 5.04
C GLY A 48 -7.90 5.61 6.38
N LEU A 49 -6.64 5.18 6.47
CA LEU A 49 -6.04 4.56 7.65
C LEU A 49 -5.01 5.50 8.29
N ASP A 50 -4.71 5.28 9.57
CA ASP A 50 -3.59 5.92 10.24
C ASP A 50 -2.28 5.24 9.84
N ALA A 51 -1.24 6.02 9.51
CA ALA A 51 0.02 5.45 9.04
C ALA A 51 0.77 4.76 10.19
N GLU A 52 0.61 5.30 11.39
CA GLU A 52 1.15 4.83 12.66
C GLU A 52 0.72 3.39 12.93
N ASP A 53 -0.56 3.07 12.73
CA ASP A 53 -1.12 1.71 12.90
C ASP A 53 -0.54 0.71 11.91
N LEU A 54 -0.08 1.16 10.73
CA LEU A 54 0.44 0.27 9.69
C LEU A 54 1.87 -0.19 9.96
N TYR A 55 2.65 0.53 10.78
CA TYR A 55 4.02 0.14 11.07
C TYR A 55 4.10 -1.20 11.82
N GLU A 56 3.06 -1.61 12.53
CA GLU A 56 2.99 -2.92 13.19
C GLU A 56 2.94 -4.10 12.22
N TYR A 57 2.57 -3.84 10.96
CA TYR A 57 2.45 -4.87 9.91
C TYR A 57 3.64 -4.90 8.95
N LEU A 58 4.58 -3.99 9.14
CA LEU A 58 5.71 -3.75 8.24
C LEU A 58 7.00 -4.13 8.97
N ASP A 59 7.33 -5.42 8.92
CA ASP A 59 8.59 -6.00 9.42
C ASP A 59 9.75 -5.84 8.43
#